data_AF-A0A914J0C7-F1
#
_entry.id   AF-A0A914J0C7-F1
#
_cell.length_a   1.000
_cell.length_b   1.000
_cell.length_c   1.000
_cell.angle_alpha   90.00
_cell.angle_beta   90.00
_cell.angle_gamma   90.00
#
_symmetry.space_group_name_H-M   'P 1'
#
loop_
_entity.id
_entity.type
_entity.pdbx_description
1 polymer ?
#
loop_
_entity_poly.entity_id
_entity_poly.type
_entity_poly.pdbx_seq_one_letter_code
_entity_poly.pdbx_strand_id
1 'polypeptide(L)'
;MASPAVASTNDGRLVESTIECDVKPNATIGVTLSTDLPIKITKLLPSSTFLGKLFVGDHILNINGAVINNLGDFFKATKASNKLLIRIKRDEYCTCKVSVLPSPRAGIDSFEFEMNWRTGGMPIGILVYQDSEKRVIVSMIESGTLASQTLKPGDHLTKVNDVAITDKTMAKKLIVDSVNAVNKVKLTVERQTNGLSTPPIVPPTSPPAIKLPNYDLNLPNDVLTIMETNKNFYKIPSTNPSILK
;
A
#
# COMPACT_ATOMS: atom_id res chain seq x y z
N MET A 1 -52.87 13.88 12.55
CA MET A 1 -51.52 14.40 12.87
C MET A 1 -50.73 13.28 13.51
N ALA A 2 -49.79 12.69 12.79
CA ALA A 2 -48.85 11.71 13.32
C ALA A 2 -47.49 12.03 12.71
N SER A 3 -46.58 12.58 13.51
CA SER A 3 -45.17 12.72 13.15
C SER A 3 -44.54 11.33 13.15
N PRO A 4 -43.79 10.93 12.12
CA PRO A 4 -42.92 9.77 12.23
C PRO A 4 -41.65 10.16 13.00
N ALA A 5 -41.30 9.30 13.94
CA ALA A 5 -40.09 9.37 14.75
C ALA A 5 -38.84 9.45 13.86
N VAL A 6 -37.95 10.38 14.21
CA VAL A 6 -36.58 10.45 13.69
C VAL A 6 -35.85 9.18 14.14
N ALA A 7 -35.64 8.25 13.22
CA ALA A 7 -34.69 7.16 13.40
C ALA A 7 -33.29 7.76 13.39
N SER A 8 -32.80 8.14 14.57
CA SER A 8 -31.39 8.38 14.81
C SER A 8 -30.69 7.02 14.89
N THR A 9 -30.39 6.44 13.74
CA THR A 9 -29.52 5.27 13.66
C THR A 9 -28.09 5.72 13.90
N ASN A 10 -27.76 5.96 15.17
CA ASN A 10 -26.39 6.04 15.65
C ASN A 10 -25.78 4.64 15.54
N ASP A 11 -25.30 4.28 14.35
CA ASP A 11 -24.53 3.05 14.20
C ASP A 11 -23.04 3.33 14.48
N GLY A 12 -22.79 3.60 15.76
CA GLY A 12 -21.44 3.77 16.29
C GLY A 12 -20.69 2.45 16.32
N ARG A 13 -19.57 2.40 15.61
CA ARG A 13 -18.30 1.89 16.16
C ARG A 13 -17.13 2.26 15.27
N LEU A 14 -16.86 3.56 15.24
CA LEU A 14 -15.54 4.04 14.92
C LEU A 14 -14.57 3.47 15.97
N VAL A 15 -13.71 2.53 15.59
CA VAL A 15 -12.75 1.89 16.49
C VAL A 15 -11.54 2.79 16.65
N GLU A 16 -11.27 3.18 17.88
CA GLU A 16 -10.06 3.91 18.21
C GLU A 16 -8.90 2.93 18.29
N SER A 17 -7.86 3.21 17.52
CA SER A 17 -6.62 2.43 17.52
C SER A 17 -5.43 3.36 17.63
N THR A 18 -4.36 2.83 18.21
CA THR A 18 -3.10 3.56 18.35
C THR A 18 -2.07 2.86 17.49
N ILE A 19 -1.46 3.61 16.57
CA ILE A 19 -0.44 3.10 15.66
C ILE A 19 0.88 3.72 16.06
N GLU A 20 1.87 2.86 16.31
CA GLU A 20 3.24 3.28 16.54
C GLU A 20 4.01 3.31 15.21
N CYS A 21 4.66 4.44 14.94
CA CYS A 21 5.44 4.63 13.74
C CYS A 21 6.74 5.37 14.03
N ASP A 22 7.86 4.75 13.66
CA ASP A 22 9.14 5.42 13.59
C ASP A 22 9.25 6.20 12.28
N VAL A 23 9.56 7.49 12.38
CA VAL A 23 9.75 8.43 11.28
C VAL A 23 11.23 8.80 11.24
N LYS A 24 11.85 8.57 10.09
CA LYS A 24 13.26 8.93 9.86
C LYS A 24 13.43 10.44 9.74
N PRO A 25 14.60 11.00 10.11
CA PRO A 25 14.92 12.39 9.79
C PRO A 25 14.79 12.62 8.28
N ASN A 26 14.10 13.69 7.87
CA ASN A 26 13.77 14.03 6.48
C ASN A 26 12.81 13.08 5.75
N ALA A 27 12.07 12.24 6.47
CA ALA A 27 11.02 11.42 5.91
C ALA A 27 9.92 12.25 5.19
N THR A 28 9.48 11.76 4.03
CA THR A 28 8.32 12.34 3.34
C THR A 28 7.05 11.93 4.08
N ILE A 29 6.32 12.93 4.58
CA ILE A 29 5.03 12.71 5.25
C ILE A 29 3.98 12.29 4.23
N GLY A 30 3.85 13.01 3.11
CA GLY A 30 3.01 12.59 1.98
C GLY A 30 1.55 12.29 2.30
N VAL A 31 0.96 12.95 3.31
CA VAL A 31 -0.46 12.81 3.68
C VAL A 31 -1.20 14.09 3.31
N THR A 32 -2.41 13.94 2.77
CA THR A 32 -3.38 15.03 2.63
C THR A 32 -4.59 14.75 3.51
N LEU A 33 -5.04 15.79 4.21
CA LEU A 33 -6.13 15.74 5.16
C LEU A 33 -7.34 16.52 4.64
N SER A 34 -8.55 16.16 5.08
CA SER A 34 -9.76 16.95 4.82
C SER A 34 -9.73 18.28 5.55
N THR A 35 -10.51 19.23 5.04
CA THR A 35 -10.82 20.49 5.73
C THR A 35 -11.98 20.34 6.72
N ASP A 36 -12.77 19.29 6.57
CA ASP A 36 -13.93 19.00 7.44
C ASP A 36 -13.47 18.37 8.76
N LEU A 37 -14.17 18.69 9.85
CA LEU A 37 -14.01 18.06 11.16
C LEU A 37 -15.05 16.93 11.34
N PRO A 38 -14.68 15.74 11.83
CA PRO A 38 -13.31 15.32 12.20
C PRO A 38 -12.40 15.12 10.98
N ILE A 39 -11.12 15.45 11.13
CA ILE A 39 -10.15 15.36 10.04
C ILE A 39 -9.95 13.91 9.61
N LYS A 40 -10.15 13.65 8.32
CA LYS A 40 -9.87 12.37 7.67
C LYS A 40 -8.70 12.48 6.70
N ILE A 41 -7.96 11.39 6.51
CA ILE A 41 -6.99 11.26 5.42
C ILE A 41 -7.76 11.18 4.10
N THR A 42 -7.51 12.11 3.19
CA THR A 42 -8.14 12.12 1.86
C THR A 42 -7.22 11.54 0.79
N LYS A 43 -5.90 11.63 0.99
CA LYS A 43 -4.92 11.11 0.06
C LYS A 43 -3.63 10.72 0.78
N LEU A 44 -3.00 9.65 0.29
CA LEU A 44 -1.70 9.19 0.75
C LEU A 44 -0.77 9.00 -0.44
N LEU A 45 0.40 9.66 -0.41
CA LEU A 45 1.40 9.53 -1.46
C LEU A 45 2.15 8.19 -1.33
N PRO A 46 2.58 7.58 -2.45
CA PRO A 46 3.41 6.37 -2.43
C PRO A 46 4.74 6.54 -1.68
N SER A 47 5.28 7.75 -1.65
CA SER A 47 6.52 8.09 -0.92
C SER A 47 6.29 8.38 0.57
N SER A 48 5.05 8.32 1.05
CA SER A 48 4.71 8.56 2.45
C SER A 48 5.33 7.52 3.37
N THR A 49 5.90 7.97 4.48
CA THR A 49 6.35 7.08 5.58
C THR A 49 5.19 6.37 6.28
N PHE A 50 3.96 6.86 6.08
CA PHE A 50 2.75 6.27 6.65
C PHE A 50 2.09 5.25 5.73
N LEU A 51 2.64 5.01 4.52
CA LEU A 51 2.11 4.03 3.59
C LEU A 51 2.07 2.63 4.23
N GLY A 52 0.91 1.99 4.16
CA GLY A 52 0.65 0.68 4.76
C GLY A 52 0.37 0.70 6.26
N LYS A 53 0.52 1.85 6.93
CA LYS A 53 0.15 2.05 8.35
C LYS A 53 -1.16 2.81 8.47
N LEU A 54 -1.26 3.91 7.74
CA LEU A 54 -2.45 4.74 7.63
C LEU A 54 -3.13 4.50 6.28
N PHE A 55 -4.44 4.68 6.24
CA PHE A 55 -5.27 4.50 5.04
C PHE A 55 -6.15 5.73 4.80
N VAL A 56 -6.54 5.90 3.54
CA VAL A 56 -7.51 6.93 3.14
C VAL A 56 -8.83 6.65 3.87
N GLY A 57 -9.38 7.68 4.51
CA GLY A 57 -10.57 7.59 5.36
C GLY A 57 -10.27 7.51 6.86
N ASP A 58 -9.01 7.29 7.29
CA ASP A 58 -8.66 7.29 8.71
C ASP A 58 -8.88 8.67 9.33
N HIS A 59 -9.61 8.75 10.44
CA HIS A 59 -9.70 9.99 11.21
C HIS A 59 -8.51 10.11 12.16
N ILE A 60 -7.81 11.23 12.13
CA ILE A 60 -6.66 11.46 12.99
C ILE A 60 -7.13 12.21 14.23
N LEU A 61 -7.03 11.59 15.40
CA LEU A 61 -7.44 12.20 16.66
C LEU A 61 -6.28 12.98 17.29
N ASN A 62 -5.15 12.30 17.50
CA ASN A 62 -3.97 12.91 18.07
C ASN A 62 -2.68 12.21 17.65
N ILE A 63 -1.56 12.92 17.80
CA ILE A 63 -0.21 12.42 17.55
C ILE A 63 0.63 12.79 18.75
N ASN A 64 1.18 11.79 19.44
CA ASN A 64 1.96 11.99 20.67
C ASN A 64 1.21 12.84 21.72
N GLY A 65 -0.12 12.68 21.79
CA GLY A 65 -0.98 13.46 22.70
C GLY A 65 -1.40 14.85 22.19
N ALA A 66 -0.82 15.36 21.10
CA ALA A 66 -1.24 16.62 20.49
C ALA A 66 -2.48 16.42 19.60
N VAL A 67 -3.56 17.16 19.86
CA VAL A 67 -4.79 17.13 19.06
C VAL A 67 -4.53 17.78 17.70
N ILE A 68 -4.95 17.12 16.63
CA ILE A 68 -4.71 17.58 15.26
C ILE A 68 -6.01 18.15 14.70
N ASN A 69 -6.03 19.47 14.44
CA ASN A 69 -7.19 20.18 13.90
C ASN A 69 -6.98 20.68 12.45
N ASN A 70 -5.74 20.70 11.97
CA ASN A 70 -5.41 21.07 10.60
C ASN A 70 -4.16 20.31 10.11
N LEU A 71 -3.89 20.43 8.80
CA LEU A 71 -2.71 19.83 8.17
C LEU A 71 -1.39 20.38 8.75
N GLY A 72 -1.34 21.67 9.10
CA GLY A 72 -0.15 22.29 9.70
C GLY A 72 0.23 21.68 11.05
N ASP A 73 -0.75 21.40 11.90
CA ASP A 73 -0.58 20.76 13.21
C ASP A 73 -0.10 19.32 13.04
N PHE A 74 -0.64 18.61 12.05
CA PHE A 74 -0.16 17.27 11.67
C PHE A 74 1.33 17.32 11.28
N PHE A 75 1.73 18.25 10.42
CA PHE A 75 3.13 18.42 10.00
C PHE A 75 4.06 18.81 11.16
N LYS A 76 3.59 19.63 12.11
CA LYS A 76 4.36 20.00 13.30
C LYS A 76 4.55 18.80 14.23
N ALA A 77 3.47 18.09 14.55
CA ALA A 77 3.50 16.95 15.46
C ALA A 77 4.36 15.79 14.92
N THR A 78 4.30 15.54 13.60
CA THR A 78 5.10 14.51 12.93
C THR A 78 6.58 14.84 12.85
N LYS A 79 6.96 16.13 12.82
CA LYS A 79 8.37 16.58 12.82
C LYS A 79 8.97 16.74 14.21
N ALA A 80 8.14 16.86 15.24
CA ALA A 80 8.59 17.10 16.61
C ALA A 80 9.26 15.86 17.26
N SER A 81 8.96 14.65 16.78
CA SER A 81 9.49 13.41 17.32
C SER A 81 9.73 12.38 16.22
N ASN A 82 10.77 11.58 16.36
CA ASN A 82 11.04 10.44 15.49
C ASN A 82 10.14 9.25 15.81
N LYS A 83 9.61 9.15 17.04
CA LYS A 83 8.59 8.16 17.40
C LYS A 83 7.23 8.83 17.46
N LEU A 84 6.32 8.35 16.61
CA LEU A 84 4.95 8.84 16.55
C LEU A 84 3.99 7.78 17.06
N LEU A 85 3.19 8.19 18.03
CA LEU A 85 2.07 7.46 18.58
C LEU A 85 0.81 8.13 18.06
N ILE A 86 0.28 7.60 16.96
CA ILE A 86 -0.84 8.19 16.24
C ILE A 86 -2.11 7.50 16.73
N ARG A 87 -2.96 8.23 17.45
CA ARG A 87 -4.32 7.75 17.71
C ARG A 87 -5.19 8.11 16.55
N ILE A 88 -5.70 7.07 15.91
CA ILE A 88 -6.66 7.20 14.85
C ILE A 88 -7.99 6.63 15.30
N LYS A 89 -9.02 7.15 14.66
CA LYS A 89 -10.37 6.62 14.75
C LYS A 89 -10.71 6.10 13.36
N ARG A 90 -10.46 4.81 13.19
CA ARG A 90 -10.75 4.12 11.95
C ARG A 90 -12.18 3.63 12.06
N ASP A 91 -13.03 4.04 11.13
CA ASP A 91 -14.25 3.27 10.97
C ASP A 91 -13.85 1.93 10.41
N GLU A 92 -14.44 0.86 10.90
CA GLU A 92 -14.44 -0.43 10.20
C GLU A 92 -15.36 -0.33 8.96
N TYR A 93 -15.24 0.77 8.19
CA TYR A 93 -16.04 1.08 7.01
C TYR A 93 -15.76 0.12 5.87
N CYS A 94 -14.63 -0.58 5.90
CA CYS A 94 -14.24 -1.51 4.87
C CYS A 94 -13.39 -2.62 5.49
N THR A 95 -13.81 -3.88 5.36
CA THR A 95 -13.01 -5.05 5.77
C THR A 95 -12.51 -5.75 4.52
N CYS A 96 -11.30 -6.30 4.59
CA CYS A 96 -10.77 -7.16 3.54
C CYS A 96 -10.58 -8.59 4.07
N LYS A 97 -10.92 -9.57 3.25
CA LYS A 97 -10.66 -10.99 3.50
C LYS A 97 -9.98 -11.57 2.28
N VAL A 98 -8.90 -12.30 2.51
CA VAL A 98 -8.15 -12.98 1.45
C VAL A 98 -8.27 -14.48 1.68
N SER A 99 -8.68 -15.21 0.65
CA SER A 99 -8.79 -16.66 0.70
C SER A 99 -7.99 -17.25 -0.45
N VAL A 100 -6.99 -18.07 -0.14
CA VAL A 100 -6.18 -18.73 -1.18
C VAL A 100 -7.03 -19.80 -1.86
N LEU A 101 -6.99 -19.84 -3.19
CA LEU A 101 -7.66 -20.84 -4.02
C LEU A 101 -6.65 -21.87 -4.54
N PRO A 102 -7.11 -23.07 -4.94
CA PRO A 102 -6.24 -24.03 -5.63
C PRO A 102 -5.61 -23.39 -6.87
N SER A 103 -4.29 -23.52 -6.98
CA SER A 103 -3.54 -23.01 -8.13
C SER A 103 -4.08 -23.64 -9.42
N PRO A 104 -4.61 -22.82 -10.36
CA PRO A 104 -5.26 -23.35 -11.57
C PRO A 104 -4.25 -24.02 -12.50
N ARG A 105 -3.00 -23.55 -12.48
CA ARG A 105 -1.89 -24.02 -13.31
C ARG A 105 -0.56 -23.88 -12.56
N ALA A 106 0.44 -24.66 -12.95
CA ALA A 106 1.80 -24.50 -12.45
C ALA A 106 2.30 -23.08 -12.75
N GLY A 107 2.87 -22.42 -11.74
CA GLY A 107 3.36 -21.05 -11.89
C GLY A 107 2.31 -19.95 -11.75
N ILE A 108 1.06 -20.28 -11.35
CA ILE A 108 -0.02 -19.31 -11.15
C ILE A 108 -0.67 -19.56 -9.80
N ASP A 109 -0.64 -18.56 -8.93
CA ASP A 109 -1.43 -18.52 -7.71
C ASP A 109 -2.79 -17.94 -8.01
N SER A 110 -3.82 -18.48 -7.35
CA SER A 110 -5.16 -17.89 -7.37
C SER A 110 -5.63 -17.62 -5.95
N PHE A 111 -6.33 -16.51 -5.76
CA PHE A 111 -6.93 -16.15 -4.49
C PHE A 111 -8.19 -15.31 -4.70
N GLU A 112 -9.08 -15.37 -3.73
CA GLU A 112 -10.20 -14.44 -3.61
C GLU A 112 -9.80 -13.28 -2.71
N PHE A 113 -10.02 -12.07 -3.23
CA PHE A 113 -9.96 -10.84 -2.47
C PHE A 113 -11.39 -10.33 -2.29
N GLU A 114 -11.91 -10.45 -1.08
CA GLU A 114 -13.21 -9.93 -0.71
C GLU A 114 -13.05 -8.63 0.06
N MET A 115 -13.84 -7.63 -0.30
CA MET A 115 -13.90 -6.33 0.32
C MET A 115 -15.36 -6.00 0.67
N ASN A 116 -15.63 -5.70 1.93
CA ASN A 116 -16.97 -5.37 2.43
C ASN A 116 -16.97 -3.98 3.02
N TRP A 117 -17.74 -3.06 2.44
CA TRP A 117 -18.00 -1.74 2.95
C TRP A 117 -19.21 -1.71 3.91
N ARG A 118 -19.14 -0.91 4.96
CA ARG A 118 -20.27 -0.68 5.89
C ARG A 118 -21.27 0.32 5.31
N THR A 119 -20.77 1.39 4.70
CA THR A 119 -21.56 2.31 3.87
C THR A 119 -20.94 2.36 2.48
N GLY A 120 -21.77 2.22 1.45
CA GLY A 120 -21.32 2.30 0.06
C GLY A 120 -20.71 3.66 -0.30
N GLY A 121 -20.15 3.74 -1.50
CA GLY A 121 -19.69 4.99 -2.09
C GLY A 121 -18.18 5.22 -2.07
N MET A 122 -17.37 4.35 -1.44
CA MET A 122 -15.91 4.38 -1.59
C MET A 122 -15.47 3.42 -2.71
N PRO A 123 -14.68 3.88 -3.70
CA PRO A 123 -14.14 2.99 -4.71
C PRO A 123 -13.09 2.05 -4.10
N ILE A 124 -12.94 0.86 -4.68
CA ILE A 124 -11.91 -0.13 -4.33
C ILE A 124 -10.47 0.39 -4.53
N GLY A 125 -10.29 1.47 -5.31
CA GLY A 125 -8.98 2.05 -5.58
C GLY A 125 -8.13 1.24 -6.56
N ILE A 126 -8.74 0.57 -7.53
CA ILE A 126 -8.02 -0.14 -8.60
C ILE A 126 -8.39 0.43 -9.96
N LEU A 127 -7.41 0.44 -10.87
CA LEU A 127 -7.60 0.73 -12.27
C LEU A 127 -7.27 -0.52 -13.09
N VAL A 128 -8.19 -0.91 -13.97
CA VAL A 128 -8.04 -2.09 -14.84
C VAL A 128 -7.97 -1.70 -16.31
N TYR A 129 -7.18 -2.43 -17.07
CA TYR A 129 -7.13 -2.40 -18.53
C TYR A 129 -7.36 -3.79 -19.10
N GLN A 130 -7.61 -3.85 -20.41
CA GLN A 130 -7.72 -5.11 -21.14
C GLN A 130 -6.49 -5.24 -22.04
N ASP A 131 -5.82 -6.38 -21.96
CA ASP A 131 -4.63 -6.65 -22.77
C ASP A 131 -5.00 -7.23 -24.15
N SER A 132 -3.99 -7.53 -24.97
CA SER A 132 -4.15 -8.12 -26.30
C SER A 132 -4.76 -9.52 -26.29
N GLU A 133 -4.68 -10.23 -25.17
CA GLU A 133 -5.27 -11.57 -24.97
C GLU A 133 -6.70 -11.48 -24.39
N LYS A 134 -7.27 -10.28 -24.33
CA LYS A 134 -8.59 -9.97 -23.74
C LYS A 134 -8.66 -10.22 -22.23
N ARG A 135 -7.53 -10.35 -21.53
CA ARG A 135 -7.49 -10.49 -20.07
C ARG A 135 -7.68 -9.14 -19.40
N VAL A 136 -8.36 -9.13 -18.26
CA VAL A 136 -8.57 -7.93 -17.46
C VAL A 136 -7.47 -7.83 -16.41
N ILE A 137 -6.54 -6.89 -16.59
CA ILE A 137 -5.35 -6.76 -15.77
C ILE A 137 -5.46 -5.52 -14.88
N VAL A 138 -5.02 -5.63 -13.62
CA VAL A 138 -4.82 -4.47 -12.74
C VAL A 138 -3.64 -3.65 -13.26
N SER A 139 -3.91 -2.49 -13.82
CA SER A 139 -2.84 -1.54 -14.20
C SER A 139 -2.27 -0.79 -13.01
N MET A 140 -3.11 -0.37 -12.07
CA MET A 140 -2.72 0.55 -11.01
C MET A 140 -3.59 0.32 -9.79
N ILE A 141 -2.98 0.51 -8.61
CA ILE A 141 -3.66 0.45 -7.32
C ILE A 141 -3.36 1.74 -6.58
N GLU A 142 -4.40 2.39 -6.11
CA GLU A 142 -4.31 3.61 -5.35
C GLU A 142 -3.65 3.35 -4.00
N SER A 143 -2.64 4.16 -3.68
CA SER A 143 -1.88 4.06 -2.43
C SER A 143 -2.76 4.44 -1.24
N GLY A 144 -2.60 3.70 -0.13
CA GLY A 144 -3.38 3.95 1.08
C GLY A 144 -4.81 3.41 1.02
N THR A 145 -5.10 2.50 0.08
CA THR A 145 -6.35 1.71 0.07
C THR A 145 -6.10 0.32 0.65
N LEU A 146 -7.14 -0.37 1.14
CA LEU A 146 -7.01 -1.77 1.58
C LEU A 146 -6.63 -2.71 0.42
N ALA A 147 -7.04 -2.38 -0.82
CA ALA A 147 -6.61 -3.11 -2.01
C ALA A 147 -5.09 -3.10 -2.16
N SER A 148 -4.42 -1.98 -1.84
CA SER A 148 -2.96 -1.87 -1.96
C SER A 148 -2.15 -2.80 -1.05
N GLN A 149 -2.77 -3.39 -0.02
CA GLN A 149 -2.09 -4.39 0.83
C GLN A 149 -2.02 -5.78 0.19
N THR A 150 -2.99 -6.13 -0.65
CA THR A 150 -3.15 -7.51 -1.17
C THR A 150 -2.92 -7.60 -2.67
N LEU A 151 -3.59 -6.71 -3.41
CA LEU A 151 -3.53 -6.67 -4.86
C LEU A 151 -2.22 -6.01 -5.31
N LYS A 152 -1.77 -6.36 -6.51
CA LYS A 152 -0.59 -5.78 -7.14
C LYS A 152 -0.87 -5.41 -8.60
N PRO A 153 -0.21 -4.39 -9.15
CA PRO A 153 -0.22 -4.18 -10.60
C PRO A 153 0.28 -5.42 -11.33
N GLY A 154 -0.37 -5.78 -12.43
CA GLY A 154 -0.11 -7.01 -13.18
C GLY A 154 -1.00 -8.21 -12.78
N ASP A 155 -1.75 -8.10 -11.68
CA ASP A 155 -2.73 -9.11 -11.30
C ASP A 155 -3.81 -9.29 -12.36
N HIS A 156 -4.16 -10.54 -12.67
CA HIS A 156 -5.21 -10.88 -13.62
C HIS A 156 -6.53 -11.09 -12.86
N LEU A 157 -7.54 -10.25 -13.12
CA LEU A 157 -8.88 -10.46 -12.59
C LEU A 157 -9.62 -11.45 -13.49
N THR A 158 -10.14 -12.52 -12.91
CA THR A 158 -10.88 -13.56 -13.63
C THR A 158 -12.38 -13.54 -13.32
N LYS A 159 -12.76 -13.15 -12.10
CA LYS A 159 -14.17 -13.06 -11.68
C LYS A 159 -14.45 -11.86 -10.77
N VAL A 160 -15.69 -11.38 -10.82
CA VAL A 160 -16.27 -10.42 -9.87
C VAL A 160 -17.56 -11.02 -9.32
N ASN A 161 -17.65 -11.21 -8.00
CA ASN A 161 -18.75 -11.87 -7.30
C ASN A 161 -19.17 -13.20 -7.93
N ASP A 162 -18.20 -14.07 -8.16
CA ASP A 162 -18.38 -15.38 -8.79
C ASP A 162 -18.78 -15.36 -10.28
N VAL A 163 -18.99 -14.17 -10.87
CA VAL A 163 -19.25 -14.00 -12.30
C VAL A 163 -17.93 -13.83 -13.05
N ALA A 164 -17.69 -14.69 -14.04
CA ALA A 164 -16.51 -14.58 -14.91
C ALA A 164 -16.57 -13.30 -15.74
N ILE A 165 -15.44 -12.61 -15.85
CA ILE A 165 -15.34 -11.37 -16.61
C ILE A 165 -14.59 -11.61 -17.93
N THR A 166 -15.10 -11.03 -19.02
CA THR A 166 -14.48 -11.10 -20.35
C THR A 166 -13.83 -9.79 -20.77
N ASP A 167 -14.37 -8.66 -20.31
CA ASP A 167 -13.97 -7.33 -20.78
C ASP A 167 -13.85 -6.33 -19.63
N LYS A 168 -13.00 -5.32 -19.81
CA LYS A 168 -12.78 -4.27 -18.77
C LYS A 168 -14.07 -3.55 -18.38
N THR A 169 -14.98 -3.36 -19.34
CA THR A 169 -16.24 -2.62 -19.12
C THR A 169 -17.18 -3.43 -18.25
N MET A 170 -17.26 -4.74 -18.47
CA MET A 170 -18.03 -5.67 -17.64
C MET A 170 -17.50 -5.70 -16.21
N ALA A 171 -16.18 -5.81 -16.05
CA ALA A 171 -15.55 -5.82 -14.73
C ALA A 171 -15.85 -4.54 -13.95
N LYS A 172 -15.66 -3.36 -14.57
CA LYS A 172 -15.96 -2.07 -13.94
C LYS A 172 -17.43 -1.95 -13.53
N LYS A 173 -18.34 -2.35 -14.42
CA LYS A 173 -19.78 -2.32 -14.15
C LYS A 173 -20.14 -3.21 -12.95
N LEU A 174 -19.69 -4.48 -12.95
CA LEU A 174 -19.97 -5.42 -11.86
C LEU A 174 -19.44 -4.95 -10.51
N ILE A 175 -18.24 -4.34 -10.48
CA ILE A 175 -17.67 -3.78 -9.26
C ILE A 175 -18.54 -2.62 -8.76
N VAL A 176 -18.85 -1.65 -9.62
CA VAL A 176 -19.65 -0.47 -9.24
C VAL A 176 -21.04 -0.88 -8.78
N ASP A 177 -21.72 -1.75 -9.54
CA ASP A 177 -23.05 -2.24 -9.21
C ASP A 177 -23.05 -2.95 -7.86
N SER A 178 -22.04 -3.78 -7.58
CA SER A 178 -21.94 -4.51 -6.32
C SER A 178 -21.63 -3.62 -5.12
N VAL A 179 -20.74 -2.63 -5.30
CA VAL A 179 -20.44 -1.64 -4.27
C VAL A 179 -21.68 -0.81 -3.95
N ASN A 180 -22.49 -0.44 -4.95
CA ASN A 180 -23.68 0.36 -4.73
C ASN A 180 -24.87 -0.45 -4.17
N ALA A 181 -24.99 -1.72 -4.52
CA ALA A 181 -26.12 -2.56 -4.13
C ALA A 181 -25.94 -3.24 -2.76
N VAL A 182 -24.75 -3.82 -2.52
CA VAL A 182 -24.51 -4.70 -1.38
C VAL A 182 -23.37 -4.17 -0.49
N ASN A 183 -22.73 -3.06 -0.89
CA ASN A 183 -21.53 -2.56 -0.23
C ASN A 183 -20.49 -3.67 -0.09
N LYS A 184 -20.36 -4.55 -1.09
CA LYS A 184 -19.47 -5.72 -1.05
C LYS A 184 -18.94 -5.97 -2.45
N VAL A 185 -17.71 -6.44 -2.57
CA VAL A 185 -17.19 -6.98 -3.82
C VAL A 185 -16.22 -8.11 -3.52
N LYS A 186 -16.32 -9.18 -4.30
CA LYS A 186 -15.38 -10.30 -4.26
C LYS A 186 -14.69 -10.40 -5.61
N LEU A 187 -13.37 -10.34 -5.62
CA LEU A 187 -12.55 -10.48 -6.82
C LEU A 187 -11.82 -11.82 -6.78
N THR A 188 -11.91 -12.58 -7.86
CA THR A 188 -11.00 -13.72 -8.06
C THR A 188 -9.83 -13.24 -8.89
N VAL A 189 -8.63 -13.45 -8.34
CA VAL A 189 -7.39 -12.93 -8.91
C VAL A 189 -6.44 -14.10 -9.18
N GLU A 190 -5.79 -14.05 -10.33
CA GLU A 190 -4.66 -14.90 -10.70
C GLU A 190 -3.38 -14.07 -10.74
N ARG A 191 -2.32 -14.58 -10.14
CA ARG A 191 -1.00 -13.95 -10.10
C ARG A 191 0.05 -14.93 -10.56
N GLN A 192 0.90 -14.54 -11.50
CA GLN A 192 2.05 -15.35 -11.86
C GLN A 192 3.01 -15.44 -10.68
N THR A 193 3.31 -16.66 -10.25
CA THR A 193 4.45 -16.89 -9.38
C THR A 193 5.67 -16.93 -10.27
N ASN A 194 6.47 -15.86 -10.26
CA ASN A 194 7.85 -15.98 -10.73
C ASN A 194 8.44 -17.18 -9.98
N GLY A 195 8.95 -18.19 -10.69
CA GLY A 195 9.26 -19.55 -10.20
C GLY A 195 10.30 -19.70 -9.09
N LEU A 196 10.39 -18.76 -8.15
CA LEU A 196 11.01 -18.88 -6.84
C LEU A 196 9.90 -19.14 -5.82
N SER A 197 9.29 -20.33 -5.89
CA SER A 197 8.51 -20.85 -4.77
C SER A 197 9.46 -20.96 -3.57
N THR A 198 9.37 -20.02 -2.64
CA THR A 198 9.90 -20.28 -1.29
C THR A 198 8.97 -21.30 -0.66
N PRO A 199 9.46 -22.49 -0.25
CA PRO A 199 8.64 -23.44 0.48
C PRO A 199 8.12 -22.81 1.79
N PRO A 200 7.03 -23.35 2.37
CA PRO A 200 6.44 -22.82 3.60
C PRO A 200 7.50 -22.63 4.69
N ILE A 201 7.44 -21.47 5.35
CA ILE A 201 8.32 -21.10 6.46
C ILE A 201 8.11 -22.11 7.59
N VAL A 202 8.97 -23.13 7.63
CA VAL A 202 9.26 -23.88 8.85
C VAL A 202 10.05 -22.91 9.75
N PRO A 203 9.74 -22.77 11.05
CA PRO A 203 10.57 -21.98 11.95
C PRO A 203 12.04 -22.44 11.83
N PRO A 204 13.01 -21.52 11.70
CA PRO A 204 14.37 -21.89 11.39
C PRO A 204 14.96 -22.70 12.55
N THR A 205 15.08 -24.00 12.38
CA THR A 205 16.15 -24.76 13.01
C THR A 205 17.46 -24.12 12.54
N SER A 206 18.27 -23.66 13.50
CA SER A 206 19.56 -23.01 13.30
C SER A 206 20.29 -23.53 12.05
N PRO A 207 20.64 -22.67 11.07
CA PRO A 207 21.39 -23.12 9.90
C PRO A 207 22.75 -23.69 10.38
N PRO A 208 23.21 -24.84 9.82
CA PRO A 208 24.59 -25.26 10.01
C PRO A 208 25.50 -24.16 9.49
N ALA A 209 26.51 -23.80 10.26
CA ALA A 209 27.44 -22.72 9.95
C ALA A 209 28.04 -22.91 8.54
N ILE A 210 27.55 -22.13 7.58
CA ILE A 210 28.17 -21.99 6.28
C ILE A 210 29.49 -21.28 6.55
N LYS A 211 30.61 -22.00 6.45
CA LYS A 211 31.92 -21.36 6.33
C LYS A 211 31.86 -20.53 5.04
N LEU A 212 31.80 -19.21 5.17
CA LEU A 212 31.96 -18.33 4.02
C LEU A 212 33.30 -18.67 3.36
N PRO A 213 33.38 -18.78 2.03
CA PRO A 213 34.67 -18.80 1.36
C PRO A 213 35.43 -17.54 1.75
N ASN A 214 36.70 -17.71 2.14
CA ASN A 214 37.55 -16.58 2.51
C ASN A 214 37.76 -15.71 1.26
N TYR A 215 37.23 -14.49 1.26
CA TYR A 215 37.37 -13.51 0.18
C TYR A 215 38.61 -12.63 0.35
N ASP A 216 39.52 -12.95 1.27
CA ASP A 216 40.86 -12.32 1.38
C ASP A 216 41.77 -12.78 0.21
N LEU A 217 41.32 -12.54 -1.01
CA LEU A 217 42.19 -12.54 -2.17
C LEU A 217 42.94 -11.19 -2.14
N ASN A 218 44.25 -11.25 -1.92
CA ASN A 218 45.13 -10.09 -2.09
C ASN A 218 44.83 -9.43 -3.44
N LEU A 219 44.34 -8.19 -3.39
CA LEU A 219 44.04 -7.43 -4.59
C LEU A 219 45.31 -7.31 -5.45
N PRO A 220 45.22 -7.60 -6.76
CA PRO A 220 46.30 -7.33 -7.70
C PRO A 220 46.78 -5.86 -7.61
N ASN A 221 48.09 -5.65 -7.81
CA ASN A 221 48.74 -4.37 -7.55
C ASN A 221 48.25 -3.24 -8.48
N ASP A 222 47.83 -3.58 -9.69
CA ASP A 222 47.17 -2.69 -10.65
C ASP A 222 45.83 -2.16 -10.12
N VAL A 223 45.02 -3.00 -9.50
CA VAL A 223 43.74 -2.60 -8.89
C VAL A 223 43.97 -1.65 -7.72
N LEU A 224 44.94 -1.93 -6.86
CA LEU A 224 45.32 -1.04 -5.75
C LEU A 224 45.80 0.32 -6.25
N THR A 225 46.60 0.33 -7.33
CA THR A 225 47.11 1.57 -7.94
C THR A 225 45.96 2.42 -8.49
N ILE A 226 44.96 1.80 -9.14
CA ILE A 226 43.77 2.48 -9.66
C ILE A 226 42.93 3.06 -8.51
N MET A 227 42.74 2.29 -7.43
CA MET A 227 41.98 2.74 -6.27
C MET A 227 42.65 3.93 -5.57
N GLU A 228 43.97 3.90 -5.38
CA GLU A 228 44.72 5.02 -4.78
C GLU A 228 44.65 6.27 -5.68
N THR A 229 44.80 6.08 -7.00
CA THR A 229 44.75 7.16 -8.00
C THR A 229 43.38 7.85 -8.02
N ASN A 230 42.29 7.09 -7.90
CA ASN A 230 40.93 7.61 -7.97
C ASN A 230 40.36 8.05 -6.61
N LYS A 231 41.07 7.77 -5.50
CA LYS A 231 40.64 8.07 -4.12
C LYS A 231 40.28 9.54 -3.87
N ASN A 232 40.79 10.44 -4.68
CA ASN A 232 40.57 11.88 -4.56
C ASN A 232 39.95 12.52 -5.82
N PHE A 233 39.37 11.74 -6.74
CA PHE A 233 38.78 12.27 -7.97
C PHE A 233 37.73 13.37 -7.71
N TYR A 234 36.94 13.23 -6.65
CA TYR A 234 35.91 14.19 -6.25
C TYR A 234 36.46 15.52 -5.70
N LYS A 235 37.77 15.64 -5.46
CA LYS A 235 38.41 16.88 -4.99
C LYS A 235 38.94 17.74 -6.14
N ILE A 236 38.95 17.22 -7.37
CA ILE A 236 39.42 17.95 -8.55
C ILE A 236 38.23 18.76 -9.09
N PRO A 237 38.32 20.10 -9.17
CA PRO A 237 37.28 20.90 -9.80
C PRO A 237 37.13 20.51 -11.26
N SER A 238 35.91 20.21 -11.71
CA SER A 238 35.64 19.88 -13.11
C SER A 238 35.84 21.13 -13.98
N THR A 239 36.91 21.17 -14.76
CA THR A 239 37.05 22.16 -15.82
C THR A 239 36.18 21.74 -16.99
N ASN A 240 34.92 22.21 -17.02
CA ASN A 240 34.06 22.01 -18.18
C ASN A 240 34.73 22.65 -19.42
N PRO A 241 34.84 21.95 -20.55
CA PRO A 241 35.35 22.53 -21.77
C PRO A 241 34.45 23.67 -22.23
N SER A 242 35.05 24.73 -22.79
CA SER A 242 34.46 26.03 -23.11
C SER A 242 33.31 26.03 -24.13
N ILE A 243 32.77 24.88 -24.51
CA ILE A 243 31.77 24.75 -25.58
C ILE A 243 30.33 25.01 -25.11
N LEU A 244 30.14 25.31 -23.82
CA LEU A 244 28.86 25.71 -23.22
C LEU A 244 28.96 27.10 -22.58
N LYS A 245 29.28 28.11 -23.40
CA LYS A 245 28.95 29.52 -23.10
C LYS A 245 27.96 30.03 -24.12
#